data_AF-A0A317I521-F1
#
_entry.id   AF-A0A317I521-F1
#
_cell.length_a   1.000
_cell.length_b   1.000
_cell.length_c   1.000
_cell.angle_alpha   90.00
_cell.angle_beta   90.00
_cell.angle_gamma   90.00
#
_symmetry.space_group_name_H-M   'P 1'
#
loop_
_entity.id
_entity.type
_entity.pdbx_description
1 polymer ?
#
loop_
_entity_poly.entity_id
_entity_poly.type
_entity_poly.pdbx_seq_one_letter_code
_entity_poly.pdbx_strand_id
1 'polypeptide(L)'
;MTYENSQIPTTVGHRLETARDLVHRLVTELDGVGPLPALNLNGGIRIRDEVLRYEIDLIRAALRLTRNHQKRAAQMLGIKVTTLNSKIKKHKLL
;
A
#
# COMPACT_ATOMS: atom_id res chain seq x y z
N MET A 1 18.01 55.63 14.51
CA MET A 1 17.36 55.45 13.19
C MET A 1 17.42 53.97 12.88
N THR A 2 16.26 53.33 12.90
CA THR A 2 16.06 51.88 12.95
C THR A 2 16.19 51.24 11.58
N TYR A 3 17.12 50.29 11.37
CA TYR A 3 16.94 49.17 10.43
C TYR A 3 17.91 48.04 10.80
N GLU A 4 17.40 46.95 11.39
CA GLU A 4 18.16 45.70 11.41
C GLU A 4 17.24 44.50 11.14
N ASN A 5 17.03 44.35 9.83
CA ASN A 5 16.83 43.13 9.05
C ASN A 5 16.67 41.78 9.80
N SER A 6 15.41 41.39 10.06
CA SER A 6 15.03 40.06 10.53
C SER A 6 14.98 39.03 9.39
N GLN A 7 16.13 38.53 8.93
CA GLN A 7 16.20 37.34 8.08
C GLN A 7 16.79 36.17 8.87
N ILE A 8 15.91 35.39 9.50
CA ILE A 8 16.24 34.11 10.14
C ILE A 8 16.43 33.06 9.01
N PRO A 9 17.41 32.14 9.10
CA PRO A 9 17.87 31.37 7.94
C PRO A 9 16.86 30.31 7.51
N THR A 10 16.32 30.49 6.32
CA THR A 10 15.44 29.61 5.53
C THR A 10 16.01 28.21 5.26
N THR A 11 17.30 27.98 5.54
CA THR A 11 18.01 26.74 5.24
C THR A 11 17.58 25.54 6.09
N VAL A 12 17.30 25.74 7.39
CA VAL A 12 16.90 24.62 8.27
C VAL A 12 15.47 24.18 7.95
N GLY A 13 14.57 25.14 7.72
CA GLY A 13 13.20 24.86 7.30
C GLY A 13 13.14 24.12 5.96
N HIS A 14 13.91 24.59 4.96
CA HIS A 14 13.94 23.93 3.65
C HIS A 14 14.51 22.51 3.69
N ARG A 15 15.55 22.28 4.51
CA ARG A 15 16.11 20.93 4.74
C ARG A 15 15.12 20.00 5.43
N LEU A 16 14.31 20.53 6.34
CA LEU A 16 13.26 19.76 7.02
C LEU A 16 12.10 19.43 6.06
N GLU A 17 11.74 20.36 5.18
CA GLU A 17 10.73 20.16 4.13
C GLU A 17 11.16 19.07 3.14
N THR A 18 12.40 19.14 2.64
CA THR A 18 12.95 18.13 1.73
C THR A 18 13.07 16.76 2.38
N ALA A 19 13.46 16.71 3.66
CA ALA A 19 13.47 15.46 4.42
C ALA A 19 12.05 14.87 4.60
N ARG A 20 11.06 15.72 4.91
CA ARG A 20 9.65 15.34 5.03
C ARG A 20 9.11 14.78 3.72
N ASP A 21 9.37 15.44 2.60
CA ASP A 21 8.96 14.97 1.27
C ASP A 21 9.60 13.63 0.90
N LEU A 22 10.88 13.46 1.21
CA LEU A 22 11.58 12.20 0.98
C LEU A 22 10.98 11.07 1.81
N VAL A 23 10.69 11.32 3.09
CA VAL A 23 10.03 10.34 3.98
C VAL A 23 8.65 9.98 3.44
N HIS A 24 7.84 10.96 3.01
CA HIS A 24 6.52 10.69 2.44
C HIS A 24 6.60 9.84 1.16
N ARG A 25 7.57 10.11 0.28
CA ARG A 25 7.78 9.31 -0.93
C ARG A 25 8.20 7.88 -0.60
N LEU A 26 9.14 7.71 0.33
CA LEU A 26 9.61 6.39 0.76
C LEU A 26 8.49 5.58 1.42
N VAL A 27 7.66 6.18 2.27
CA VAL A 27 6.49 5.50 2.87
C VAL A 27 5.50 5.06 1.79
N THR A 28 5.23 5.92 0.80
CA THR A 28 4.34 5.61 -0.32
C THR A 28 4.89 4.48 -1.20
N GLU A 29 6.21 4.47 -1.45
CA GLU A 29 6.88 3.41 -2.21
C GLU A 29 6.90 2.09 -1.43
N LEU A 30 7.11 2.14 -0.11
CA LEU A 30 7.01 0.98 0.78
C LEU A 30 5.59 0.43 0.87
N ASP A 31 4.54 1.25 0.81
CA ASP A 31 3.16 0.77 0.70
C ASP A 31 2.90 0.05 -0.64
N GLY A 32 3.66 0.38 -1.69
CA GLY A 32 3.63 -0.30 -2.99
C GLY A 32 4.39 -1.64 -3.02
N VAL A 33 5.43 -1.75 -2.19
CA VAL A 33 6.47 -2.82 -2.18
C VAL A 33 6.52 -3.58 -0.84
N GLY A 34 5.53 -3.38 0.03
CA GLY A 34 5.55 -3.87 1.40
C GLY A 34 5.75 -5.39 1.48
N PRO A 35 6.67 -5.88 2.35
CA PRO A 35 6.69 -7.28 2.74
C PRO A 35 5.30 -7.66 3.24
N LEU A 36 4.89 -8.92 2.99
CA LEU A 36 3.67 -9.47 3.59
C LEU A 36 3.62 -9.07 5.08
N PRO A 37 2.53 -8.45 5.56
CA PRO A 37 2.45 -7.93 6.92
C PRO A 37 2.92 -9.01 7.89
N ALA A 38 4.01 -8.73 8.61
CA ALA A 38 4.64 -9.69 9.51
C ALA A 38 3.58 -10.32 10.42
N LEU A 39 3.51 -11.66 10.46
CA LEU A 39 2.56 -12.39 11.28
C LEU A 39 2.81 -12.05 12.75
N ASN A 40 1.97 -11.16 13.31
CA ASN A 40 2.04 -10.84 14.72
C ASN A 40 1.30 -11.91 15.52
N LEU A 41 2.05 -12.94 15.94
CA LEU A 41 1.52 -14.08 16.68
C LEU A 41 1.32 -13.78 18.18
N ASN A 42 1.84 -12.65 18.68
CA ASN A 42 1.88 -12.34 20.11
C ASN A 42 0.49 -12.12 20.73
N GLY A 43 -0.52 -11.77 19.92
CA GLY A 43 -1.91 -11.61 20.34
C GLY A 43 -2.81 -12.83 20.07
N GLY A 44 -2.27 -13.91 19.51
CA GLY A 44 -3.04 -14.99 18.93
C GLY A 44 -3.63 -14.60 17.56
N ILE A 45 -3.58 -15.54 16.61
CA ILE A 45 -4.15 -15.34 15.26
C ILE A 45 -5.22 -16.38 14.97
N ARG A 46 -6.29 -15.95 14.29
CA ARG A 46 -7.23 -16.88 13.66
C ARG A 46 -6.76 -17.10 12.22
N ILE A 47 -6.34 -18.33 11.92
CA ILE A 47 -5.85 -18.72 10.58
C ILE A 47 -6.84 -18.31 9.48
N ARG A 48 -8.15 -18.44 9.73
CA ARG A 48 -9.19 -18.04 8.78
C ARG A 48 -9.11 -16.56 8.38
N ASP A 49 -8.84 -15.68 9.32
CA ASP A 49 -8.75 -14.24 9.07
C ASP A 49 -7.46 -13.90 8.32
N GLU A 50 -6.37 -14.59 8.65
CA GLU A 50 -5.07 -14.36 8.00
C GLU A 50 -5.06 -14.86 6.55
N VAL A 51 -5.61 -16.05 6.30
CA VAL A 51 -5.77 -16.58 4.94
C VAL A 51 -6.69 -15.67 4.12
N LEU A 52 -7.74 -15.12 4.73
CA LEU A 52 -8.62 -14.16 4.08
C LEU A 52 -7.90 -12.86 3.72
N ARG A 53 -7.10 -12.31 4.64
CA ARG A 53 -6.28 -11.12 4.40
C ARG A 53 -5.31 -11.35 3.24
N TYR A 54 -4.55 -12.44 3.30
CA TYR A 54 -3.61 -12.84 2.26
C TYR A 54 -4.30 -12.99 0.90
N GLU A 55 -5.46 -13.64 0.87
CA GLU A 55 -6.25 -13.79 -0.36
C GLU A 55 -6.69 -12.45 -0.95
N ILE A 56 -7.15 -11.51 -0.12
CA ILE A 56 -7.53 -10.16 -0.54
C ILE A 56 -6.34 -9.42 -1.16
N ASP A 57 -5.19 -9.46 -0.50
CA ASP A 57 -3.98 -8.78 -0.96
C ASP A 57 -3.48 -9.38 -2.27
N LEU A 58 -3.54 -10.70 -2.41
CA LEU A 58 -3.18 -11.40 -3.64
C LEU A 58 -4.08 -11.01 -4.81
N ILE A 59 -5.40 -10.91 -4.59
CA ILE A 59 -6.37 -10.46 -5.60
C ILE A 59 -6.08 -9.00 -6.00
N ARG A 60 -5.83 -8.11 -5.03
CA ARG A 60 -5.51 -6.70 -5.29
C ARG A 60 -4.22 -6.56 -6.11
N ALA A 61 -3.18 -7.31 -5.76
CA ALA A 61 -1.92 -7.31 -6.49
C ALA A 61 -2.11 -7.76 -7.95
N ALA A 62 -2.85 -8.85 -8.18
CA ALA A 62 -3.13 -9.35 -9.52
C ALA A 62 -3.95 -8.36 -10.36
N LEU A 63 -4.95 -7.68 -9.76
CA LEU A 63 -5.71 -6.63 -10.43
C LEU A 63 -4.83 -5.42 -10.78
N ARG A 64 -3.97 -4.96 -9.84
CA ARG A 64 -3.03 -3.86 -10.07
C ARG A 64 -2.07 -4.16 -11.23
N LEU A 65 -1.43 -5.35 -11.21
CA LEU A 65 -0.49 -5.78 -12.24
C LEU A 65 -1.13 -5.94 -13.63
N THR A 66 -2.42 -6.27 -13.66
CA THR A 66 -3.17 -6.46 -14.92
C THR A 66 -3.97 -5.24 -15.34
N ARG A 67 -3.83 -4.10 -14.65
CA ARG A 67 -4.61 -2.87 -14.89
C ARG A 67 -6.13 -3.14 -14.85
N ASN A 68 -6.59 -3.86 -13.83
CA ASN A 68 -7.98 -4.27 -13.60
C ASN A 68 -8.60 -5.22 -14.64
N HIS A 69 -7.80 -5.83 -15.53
CA HIS A 69 -8.29 -6.87 -16.43
C HIS A 69 -8.55 -8.18 -15.67
N GLN A 70 -9.76 -8.35 -15.14
CA GLN A 70 -10.15 -9.53 -14.34
C GLN A 70 -9.85 -10.87 -15.02
N LYS A 71 -10.00 -10.98 -16.35
CA LYS A 71 -9.66 -12.20 -17.10
C LYS A 71 -8.16 -12.53 -16.99
N ARG A 72 -7.30 -11.53 -17.14
CA ARG A 72 -5.84 -11.68 -17.01
C ARG A 72 -5.43 -11.90 -15.56
N ALA A 73 -6.07 -11.23 -14.60
CA ALA A 73 -5.85 -11.45 -13.18
C ALA A 73 -6.20 -12.89 -12.77
N ALA A 74 -7.33 -13.42 -13.23
CA ALA A 74 -7.76 -14.79 -12.95
C ALA A 74 -6.78 -15.81 -13.53
N GLN A 75 -6.28 -15.58 -14.76
CA GLN A 75 -5.22 -16.38 -15.37
C GLN A 75 -3.92 -16.35 -14.56
N MET A 76 -3.50 -15.17 -14.09
CA MET A 76 -2.31 -15.00 -13.24
C MET A 76 -2.44 -15.74 -11.91
N LEU A 77 -3.64 -15.75 -11.33
CA LEU A 77 -3.95 -16.45 -10.07
C LEU A 77 -4.27 -17.94 -10.25
N GLY A 78 -4.32 -18.45 -11.49
CA GLY A 78 -4.65 -19.86 -11.77
C GLY A 78 -6.09 -20.26 -11.42
N ILE A 79 -7.03 -19.31 -11.40
CA ILE A 79 -8.45 -19.57 -11.06
C ILE A 79 -9.39 -19.19 -12.20
N LYS A 80 -10.61 -19.73 -12.19
CA LYS A 80 -11.66 -19.33 -13.14
C LYS A 80 -12.03 -17.87 -12.93
N VAL A 81 -12.33 -17.15 -14.03
CA VAL A 81 -12.79 -15.74 -13.97
C VAL A 81 -14.05 -15.59 -13.12
N THR A 82 -14.97 -16.56 -13.18
CA THR A 82 -16.18 -16.57 -12.35
C THR A 82 -15.87 -16.70 -10.87
N THR A 83 -14.88 -17.52 -10.49
CA THR A 83 -14.41 -17.64 -9.10
C THR A 83 -13.79 -16.33 -8.60
N LEU A 84 -12.94 -15.69 -9.41
CA LEU A 84 -12.37 -14.39 -9.07
C LEU A 84 -13.46 -13.34 -8.88
N ASN A 85 -14.44 -13.27 -9.79
CA ASN A 85 -15.55 -12.33 -9.71
C ASN A 85 -16.39 -12.52 -8.43
N SER A 86 -16.72 -13.77 -8.07
CA SER A 86 -17.41 -14.06 -6.81
C SER A 86 -16.59 -13.62 -5.58
N LYS A 87 -15.27 -13.80 -5.58
CA LYS A 87 -14.39 -13.36 -4.48
C LYS A 87 -14.32 -11.84 -4.39
N ILE A 88 -14.18 -11.13 -5.51
CA ILE A 88 -14.18 -9.65 -5.55
C ILE A 88 -15.47 -9.09 -4.92
N LYS A 89 -16.63 -9.63 -5.31
CA LYS A 89 -17.94 -9.22 -4.75
C LYS A 89 -18.05 -9.52 -3.26
N LYS A 90 -17.66 -10.74 -2.85
CA LYS A 90 -17.71 -11.17 -1.44
C LYS A 90 -16.86 -10.29 -0.53
N HIS A 91 -15.69 -9.87 -1.01
CA HIS A 91 -14.73 -9.08 -0.25
C HIS A 91 -14.86 -7.56 -0.46
N LYS A 92 -15.86 -7.11 -1.24
CA LYS A 92 -16.12 -5.69 -1.54
C LYS A 92 -14.88 -4.95 -2.06
N LEU A 93 -14.18 -5.59 -3.00
CA LEU A 93 -12.95 -5.04 -3.59
C LEU A 93 -13.21 -4.09 -4.77
N LEU A 94 -14.45 -4.03 -5.25
CA LEU A 94 -14.98 -3.15 -6.30
C LEU A 94 -16.41 -2.74 -5.96
#